data_AF-A0A367ZHT5-F1
#
_entry.id   AF-A0A367ZHT5-F1
#
_cell.length_a   1.000
_cell.length_b   1.000
_cell.length_c   1.000
_cell.angle_alpha   90.00
_cell.angle_beta   90.00
_cell.angle_gamma   90.00
#
_symmetry.space_group_name_H-M   'P 1'
#
loop_
_entity.id
_entity.type
_entity.pdbx_description
1 polymer ?
#
loop_
_entity_poly.entity_id
_entity_poly.type
_entity_poly.pdbx_seq_one_letter_code
_entity_poly.pdbx_strand_id
1 'polypeptide(L)'
;MFLYASLLCISILVPLVLSCDKKLKFYQNWKYLFPALFLVGFFFIIFDIYFTQMGIWGFNSRYTLNIKIFGLPIEEFLFFIIIPYASIFLHESIVLYFPRVRLKNIVSSYLTKSLILLSSFIIILNSDKIYTIYAFSILIITLLLSSFDKFSIVQNFYLTFLIILVPFIAINGILTGSFIE
;
A
#
# COMPACT_ATOMS: atom_id res chain seq x y z
N MET A 1 14.12 3.02 -19.32
CA MET A 1 13.46 1.92 -20.05
C MET A 1 13.10 0.71 -19.16
N PHE A 2 13.82 0.39 -18.08
CA PHE A 2 13.45 -0.75 -17.17
C PHE A 2 13.36 -0.39 -15.68
N LEU A 3 13.37 0.90 -15.33
CA LEU A 3 13.46 1.34 -13.95
C LEU A 3 12.30 0.76 -13.11
N TYR A 4 11.06 0.89 -13.60
CA TYR A 4 9.87 0.43 -12.87
C TYR A 4 9.88 -1.07 -12.67
N ALA A 5 10.08 -1.84 -13.74
CA ALA A 5 10.16 -3.30 -13.66
C ALA A 5 11.30 -3.77 -12.73
N SER A 6 12.48 -3.13 -12.80
CA SER A 6 13.62 -3.50 -11.94
C SER A 6 13.34 -3.25 -10.46
N LEU A 7 12.71 -2.12 -10.12
CA LEU A 7 12.33 -1.79 -8.74
C LEU A 7 11.30 -2.80 -8.20
N LEU A 8 10.30 -3.16 -9.01
CA LEU A 8 9.32 -4.17 -8.64
C LEU A 8 9.98 -5.54 -8.43
N CYS A 9 10.88 -5.96 -9.31
CA CYS A 9 11.63 -7.21 -9.16
C CYS A 9 12.47 -7.22 -7.86
N ILE A 10 13.19 -6.13 -7.56
CA ILE A 10 13.98 -6.02 -6.32
C ILE A 10 13.07 -6.08 -5.10
N SER A 11 11.91 -5.41 -5.16
CA SER A 11 10.95 -5.34 -4.06
C SER A 11 10.33 -6.70 -3.72
N ILE A 12 10.14 -7.57 -4.72
CA ILE A 12 9.55 -8.90 -4.50
C ILE A 12 10.58 -9.98 -4.17
N LEU A 13 11.83 -9.84 -4.63
CA LEU A 13 12.87 -10.88 -4.50
C LEU A 13 13.06 -11.35 -3.06
N VAL A 14 13.28 -10.40 -2.13
CA VAL A 14 13.53 -10.74 -0.72
C VAL A 14 12.28 -11.32 -0.04
N PRO A 15 11.09 -10.67 -0.11
CA PRO A 15 9.85 -11.24 0.43
C PRO A 15 9.51 -12.62 -0.13
N LEU A 16 9.66 -12.84 -1.44
CA LEU A 16 9.32 -14.11 -2.07
C LEU A 16 10.21 -15.25 -1.60
N VAL A 17 11.53 -15.04 -1.57
CA VAL A 17 12.50 -16.05 -1.12
C VAL A 17 12.26 -16.39 0.36
N LEU A 18 12.09 -15.36 1.19
CA LEU A 18 11.88 -15.55 2.63
C LEU A 18 10.45 -16.02 2.96
N SER A 19 9.50 -15.96 2.03
CA SER A 19 8.16 -16.52 2.24
C SER A 19 8.16 -18.03 2.41
N CYS A 20 9.19 -18.71 1.89
CA CYS A 20 9.43 -20.14 2.07
C CYS A 20 10.21 -20.46 3.36
N ASP A 21 10.58 -19.45 4.15
CA ASP A 21 11.30 -19.66 5.41
C ASP A 21 10.50 -20.57 6.37
N LYS A 22 11.22 -21.46 7.06
CA LYS A 22 10.61 -22.49 7.92
C LYS A 22 9.91 -21.91 9.15
N LYS A 23 10.28 -20.71 9.62
CA LYS A 23 9.68 -20.07 10.79
C LYS A 23 8.43 -19.29 10.41
N LEU A 24 8.50 -18.50 9.35
CA LEU A 24 7.39 -17.64 8.93
C LEU A 24 6.34 -18.40 8.12
N LYS A 25 6.76 -19.32 7.23
CA LYS A 25 5.88 -20.11 6.34
C LYS A 25 4.79 -19.27 5.67
N PHE A 26 5.13 -18.05 5.25
CA PHE A 26 4.16 -17.08 4.70
C PHE A 26 3.42 -17.64 3.48
N TYR A 27 4.04 -18.56 2.74
CA TYR A 27 3.40 -19.28 1.63
C TYR A 27 2.07 -19.96 1.99
N GLN A 28 1.86 -20.34 3.26
CA GLN A 28 0.60 -20.96 3.70
C GLN A 28 -0.58 -19.98 3.66
N ASN A 29 -0.30 -18.68 3.77
CA ASN A 29 -1.29 -17.61 3.74
C ASN A 29 -1.63 -17.16 2.31
N TRP A 30 -0.89 -17.62 1.29
CA TRP A 30 -1.10 -17.21 -0.11
C TRP A 30 -2.53 -17.45 -0.61
N LYS A 31 -3.19 -18.52 -0.15
CA LYS A 31 -4.59 -18.81 -0.47
C LYS A 31 -5.58 -17.73 -0.03
N TYR A 32 -5.24 -16.95 1.00
CA TYR A 32 -6.05 -15.84 1.48
C TYR A 32 -5.51 -14.50 0.98
N LEU A 33 -4.19 -14.39 0.88
CA LEU A 33 -3.49 -13.19 0.44
C LEU A 33 -3.81 -12.84 -1.00
N PHE A 34 -3.65 -13.76 -1.96
CA PHE A 34 -3.84 -13.43 -3.37
C PHE A 34 -5.27 -13.00 -3.72
N PRO A 35 -6.34 -13.65 -3.21
CA PRO A 35 -7.70 -13.14 -3.40
C PRO A 35 -7.90 -11.75 -2.81
N ALA A 36 -7.33 -11.46 -1.64
CA ALA A 36 -7.41 -10.13 -1.02
C ALA A 36 -6.66 -9.08 -1.84
N LEU A 37 -5.43 -9.39 -2.28
CA LEU A 37 -4.63 -8.52 -3.14
C LEU A 37 -5.33 -8.25 -4.47
N PHE A 38 -5.93 -9.28 -5.08
CA PHE A 38 -6.66 -9.12 -6.33
C PHE A 38 -7.89 -8.24 -6.15
N LEU A 39 -8.69 -8.47 -5.11
CA LEU A 39 -9.91 -7.70 -4.86
C LEU A 39 -9.60 -6.22 -4.57
N VAL A 40 -8.62 -5.97 -3.71
CA VAL A 40 -8.20 -4.60 -3.36
C VAL A 40 -7.52 -3.93 -4.54
N GLY A 41 -6.58 -4.62 -5.19
CA GLY A 41 -5.87 -4.11 -6.38
C GLY A 41 -6.82 -3.78 -7.52
N PHE A 42 -7.79 -4.66 -7.81
CA PHE A 42 -8.80 -4.41 -8.84
C PHE A 42 -9.62 -3.15 -8.56
N PHE A 43 -10.05 -2.95 -7.31
CA PHE A 43 -10.76 -1.74 -6.91
C PHE A 43 -9.93 -0.48 -7.19
N PHE A 44 -8.66 -0.44 -6.75
CA PHE A 44 -7.81 0.74 -6.96
C PHE A 44 -7.41 0.96 -8.42
N ILE A 45 -7.17 -0.11 -9.19
CA ILE A 45 -6.85 -0.02 -10.62
C ILE A 45 -7.99 0.65 -11.40
N ILE A 46 -9.25 0.36 -11.08
CA ILE A 46 -10.39 1.03 -11.74
C ILE A 46 -10.33 2.55 -11.55
N PHE A 47 -10.07 2.99 -10.32
CA PHE A 47 -9.94 4.42 -10.03
C PHE A 47 -8.70 5.01 -10.67
N ASP A 48 -7.61 4.26 -10.75
CA ASP A 48 -6.38 4.71 -11.36
C ASP A 48 -6.54 4.92 -12.89
N ILE A 49 -7.22 4.01 -13.58
CA ILE A 49 -7.61 4.17 -14.98
C ILE A 49 -8.43 5.47 -15.14
N TYR A 50 -9.42 5.67 -14.27
CA TYR A 50 -10.29 6.85 -14.30
C TYR A 50 -9.51 8.17 -14.08
N PHE A 51 -8.66 8.24 -13.05
CA PHE A 51 -7.88 9.44 -12.76
C PHE A 51 -6.81 9.73 -13.80
N THR A 52 -6.22 8.70 -14.38
CA THR A 52 -5.27 8.85 -15.50
C THR A 52 -5.98 9.39 -16.75
N GLN A 53 -7.21 8.94 -17.04
CA GLN A 53 -8.01 9.47 -18.15
C GLN A 53 -8.44 10.93 -17.93
N MET A 54 -8.69 11.33 -16.68
CA MET A 54 -8.97 12.72 -16.31
C MET A 54 -7.72 13.63 -16.33
N GLY A 55 -6.52 13.07 -16.49
CA GLY A 55 -5.27 13.82 -16.45
C GLY A 55 -4.88 14.32 -15.06
N ILE A 56 -5.43 13.72 -13.99
CA ILE A 56 -5.09 14.06 -12.60
C ILE A 56 -3.66 13.63 -12.27
N TRP A 57 -3.24 12.49 -12.81
CA TRP A 57 -1.85 12.03 -12.79
C TRP A 57 -1.57 11.15 -14.01
N GLY A 58 -0.31 10.79 -14.23
CA GLY A 58 0.08 9.98 -15.38
C GLY A 58 1.48 9.40 -15.26
N PHE A 59 1.85 8.62 -16.27
CA PHE A 59 3.08 7.82 -16.27
C PHE A 59 4.06 8.31 -17.32
N ASN A 60 5.34 8.39 -16.95
CA ASN A 60 6.40 8.75 -17.88
C ASN A 60 6.84 7.52 -18.69
N SER A 61 6.51 7.50 -19.98
CA SER A 61 6.83 6.40 -20.90
C SER A 61 8.33 6.13 -21.07
N ARG A 62 9.22 7.06 -20.67
CA ARG A 62 10.68 6.85 -20.69
C ARG A 62 11.13 5.80 -19.67
N TYR A 63 10.38 5.65 -18.57
CA TYR A 63 10.75 4.81 -17.43
C TYR A 63 9.94 3.51 -17.35
N THR A 64 8.80 3.44 -18.03
CA THR A 64 7.96 2.24 -18.18
C THR A 64 8.28 1.47 -19.45
N LEU A 65 7.82 0.23 -19.50
CA LEU A 65 7.70 -0.56 -20.71
C LEU A 65 6.67 0.08 -21.65
N ASN A 66 6.78 -0.20 -22.94
CA ASN A 66 5.83 0.24 -23.96
C ASN A 66 4.54 -0.59 -23.98
N ILE A 67 4.28 -1.38 -22.93
CA ILE A 67 3.09 -2.23 -22.80
C ILE A 67 2.09 -1.51 -21.91
N LYS A 68 0.96 -1.11 -22.50
CA LYS A 68 -0.13 -0.44 -21.78
C LYS A 68 -1.43 -1.24 -21.90
N ILE A 69 -2.14 -1.35 -20.78
CA ILE A 69 -3.45 -2.00 -20.67
C ILE A 69 -4.41 -0.95 -20.10
N PHE A 70 -5.49 -0.65 -20.82
CA PHE A 70 -6.44 0.42 -20.46
C PHE A 70 -5.81 1.80 -20.20
N GLY A 71 -4.67 2.10 -20.85
CA GLY A 71 -3.94 3.36 -20.69
C GLY A 71 -2.90 3.36 -19.57
N LEU A 72 -2.92 2.37 -18.67
CA LEU A 72 -1.94 2.18 -17.61
C LEU A 72 -0.79 1.27 -18.05
N PRO A 73 0.45 1.53 -17.62
CA PRO A 73 1.57 0.62 -17.87
C PRO A 73 1.36 -0.71 -17.14
N ILE A 74 1.84 -1.82 -17.71
CA ILE A 74 1.72 -3.15 -17.07
C ILE A 74 2.35 -3.19 -15.68
N GLU A 75 3.38 -2.37 -15.45
CA GLU A 75 4.05 -2.23 -14.17
C GLU A 75 3.13 -1.72 -13.07
N GLU A 76 2.11 -0.92 -13.39
CA GLU A 76 1.16 -0.43 -12.39
C GLU A 76 0.26 -1.57 -11.88
N PHE A 77 -0.20 -2.44 -12.79
CA PHE A 77 -0.92 -3.65 -12.40
C PHE A 77 -0.07 -4.56 -11.51
N LEU A 78 1.23 -4.68 -11.82
CA LEU A 78 2.18 -5.43 -11.01
C LEU A 78 2.46 -4.75 -9.67
N PHE A 79 2.49 -3.42 -9.63
CA PHE A 79 2.68 -2.62 -8.40
C PHE A 79 1.59 -2.93 -7.37
N PHE A 80 0.31 -2.98 -7.80
CA PHE A 80 -0.83 -3.33 -6.94
C PHE A 80 -0.81 -4.76 -6.38
N ILE A 81 0.08 -5.63 -6.87
CA ILE A 81 0.27 -6.98 -6.36
C ILE A 81 1.57 -7.07 -5.54
N ILE A 82 2.69 -6.64 -6.13
CA ILE A 82 4.03 -6.81 -5.59
C ILE A 82 4.27 -5.99 -4.33
N ILE A 83 3.91 -4.70 -4.35
CA ILE A 83 4.21 -3.81 -3.22
C ILE A 83 3.34 -4.11 -2.01
N PRO A 84 2.02 -4.35 -2.15
CA PRO A 84 1.20 -4.86 -1.05
C PRO A 84 1.68 -6.21 -0.52
N TYR A 85 2.09 -7.14 -1.39
CA TYR A 85 2.66 -8.42 -0.96
C TYR A 85 3.90 -8.21 -0.07
N ALA A 86 4.86 -7.40 -0.54
CA ALA A 86 6.08 -7.10 0.20
C ALA A 86 5.79 -6.42 1.54
N SER A 87 4.82 -5.50 1.56
CA SER A 87 4.39 -4.79 2.76
C SER A 87 3.75 -5.72 3.80
N ILE A 88 2.85 -6.60 3.38
CA ILE A 88 2.20 -7.57 4.27
C ILE A 88 3.21 -8.60 4.77
N PHE A 89 4.11 -9.08 3.90
CA PHE A 89 5.20 -9.95 4.30
C PHE A 89 6.07 -9.31 5.40
N LEU A 90 6.43 -8.04 5.24
CA LEU A 90 7.23 -7.30 6.21
C LEU A 90 6.46 -7.11 7.53
N HIS A 91 5.17 -6.79 7.46
CA HIS A 91 4.31 -6.74 8.64
C HIS A 91 4.34 -8.05 9.44
N GLU A 92 4.03 -9.17 8.79
CA GLU A 92 4.00 -10.49 9.43
C GLU A 92 5.37 -10.90 9.96
N SER A 93 6.45 -10.57 9.24
CA SER A 93 7.82 -10.81 9.69
C SER A 93 8.12 -10.05 10.98
N ILE A 94 7.78 -8.76 11.06
CA ILE A 94 8.04 -7.96 12.26
C ILE A 94 7.20 -8.47 13.43
N VAL A 95 5.93 -8.78 13.20
CA VAL A 95 5.04 -9.32 14.25
C VAL A 95 5.58 -10.65 14.78
N LEU A 96 6.09 -11.53 13.91
CA LEU A 96 6.65 -12.82 14.30
C LEU A 96 7.95 -12.68 15.10
N TYR A 97 8.91 -11.90 14.60
CA TYR A 97 10.25 -11.78 15.19
C TYR A 97 10.31 -10.79 16.36
N PHE A 98 9.42 -9.80 16.39
CA PHE A 98 9.36 -8.75 17.41
C PHE A 98 7.95 -8.61 18.00
N PRO A 99 7.41 -9.62 18.68
CA PRO A 99 6.02 -9.65 19.17
C PRO A 99 5.71 -8.58 20.23
N ARG A 100 6.74 -7.90 20.77
CA ARG A 100 6.60 -6.78 21.70
C ARG A 100 6.33 -5.45 21.00
N VAL A 101 6.51 -5.36 19.67
CA VAL A 101 6.25 -4.17 18.86
C VAL A 101 4.75 -4.03 18.64
N ARG A 102 4.07 -3.53 19.68
CA ARG A 102 2.62 -3.29 19.67
C ARG A 102 2.25 -2.10 20.54
N LEU A 103 1.29 -1.32 20.08
CA LEU A 103 0.70 -0.25 20.88
C LEU A 103 -0.31 -0.80 21.87
N LYS A 104 -0.54 -0.05 22.96
CA LYS A 104 -1.68 -0.34 23.84
C LYS A 104 -2.99 -0.08 23.08
N ASN A 105 -4.02 -0.87 23.34
CA ASN A 105 -5.33 -0.73 22.69
C ASN A 105 -5.90 0.70 22.80
N ILE A 106 -5.77 1.30 23.98
CA ILE A 106 -6.22 2.68 24.25
C ILE A 106 -5.52 3.67 23.30
N VAL A 107 -4.19 3.58 23.20
CA VAL A 107 -3.38 4.46 22.33
C VAL A 107 -3.78 4.26 20.87
N SER A 108 -3.95 3.01 20.43
CA SER A 108 -4.36 2.68 19.06
C SER A 108 -5.73 3.27 18.73
N SER A 109 -6.71 3.14 19.64
CA SER A 109 -8.05 3.72 19.47
C SER A 109 -8.02 5.26 19.38
N TYR A 110 -7.27 5.93 20.26
CA TYR A 110 -7.12 7.39 20.18
C TYR A 110 -6.45 7.84 18.88
N LEU A 111 -5.42 7.10 18.45
CA LEU A 111 -4.73 7.37 17.20
C LEU A 111 -5.68 7.22 15.99
N THR A 112 -6.45 6.12 15.91
CA THR A 112 -7.45 5.92 14.85
C THR A 112 -8.47 7.07 14.80
N LYS A 113 -9.03 7.47 15.95
CA LYS A 113 -10.01 8.57 16.02
C LYS A 113 -9.38 9.91 15.61
N SER A 114 -8.15 10.17 16.04
CA SER A 114 -7.41 11.38 15.67
C SER A 114 -7.14 11.43 14.16
N LEU A 115 -6.74 10.31 13.55
CA LEU A 115 -6.52 10.21 12.11
C LEU A 115 -7.82 10.41 11.32
N ILE A 116 -8.96 9.89 11.79
CA ILE A 116 -10.26 10.15 11.17
C ILE A 116 -10.59 11.64 11.22
N LEU A 117 -10.46 12.29 12.38
CA LEU A 117 -10.75 13.72 12.53
C LEU A 117 -9.83 14.57 11.64
N LEU A 118 -8.54 14.27 11.62
CA LEU A 118 -7.56 14.96 10.77
C LEU A 118 -7.90 14.78 9.28
N SER A 119 -8.23 13.56 8.86
CA SER A 119 -8.61 13.26 7.48
C SER A 119 -9.86 14.03 7.05
N SER A 120 -10.89 14.07 7.91
CA SER A 120 -12.11 14.85 7.66
C SER A 120 -11.80 16.35 7.54
N PHE A 121 -10.91 16.87 8.39
CA PHE A 121 -10.49 18.27 8.31
C PHE A 121 -9.74 18.59 7.01
N ILE A 122 -8.86 17.70 6.55
CA ILE A 122 -8.13 17.86 5.28
C ILE A 122 -9.09 17.90 4.09
N ILE A 123 -10.11 17.04 4.08
CA ILE A 123 -11.16 17.04 3.04
C ILE A 123 -11.87 18.39 2.99
N ILE A 124 -12.30 18.92 4.14
CA ILE A 124 -13.02 20.21 4.20
C ILE A 124 -12.15 21.34 3.63
N LEU A 125 -10.87 21.40 4.03
CA LEU A 125 -9.93 22.44 3.57
C LEU A 125 -9.54 22.33 2.09
N ASN A 126 -9.70 21.17 1.46
CA ASN A 126 -9.29 20.91 0.07
C ASN A 126 -10.47 20.32 -0.75
N SER A 127 -11.66 20.88 -0.55
CA SER A 127 -12.91 20.41 -1.18
C SER A 127 -12.91 20.59 -2.71
N ASP A 128 -11.95 21.33 -3.26
CA ASP A 128 -11.70 21.53 -4.68
C ASP A 128 -10.85 20.41 -5.32
N LYS A 129 -10.10 19.64 -4.51
CA LYS A 129 -9.15 18.63 -5.00
C LYS A 129 -9.75 17.24 -4.95
N ILE A 130 -10.27 16.77 -6.07
CA ILE A 130 -10.98 15.48 -6.17
C ILE A 130 -10.14 14.28 -5.70
N TYR A 131 -8.84 14.27 -6.02
CA TYR A 131 -7.92 13.20 -5.58
C TYR A 131 -7.75 13.18 -4.05
N THR A 132 -7.62 14.36 -3.43
CA THR A 132 -7.53 14.49 -1.98
C THR A 132 -8.81 13.96 -1.31
N ILE A 133 -9.97 14.35 -1.82
CA ILE A 133 -11.26 13.87 -1.30
C ILE A 133 -11.32 12.35 -1.40
N TYR A 134 -11.00 11.79 -2.56
CA TYR A 134 -11.00 10.34 -2.79
C TYR A 134 -10.08 9.60 -1.81
N ALA A 135 -8.80 9.98 -1.75
CA ALA A 135 -7.79 9.30 -0.94
C ALA A 135 -8.14 9.33 0.56
N PHE A 136 -8.52 10.49 1.09
CA PHE A 136 -8.88 10.62 2.49
C PHE A 136 -10.25 10.00 2.82
N SER A 137 -11.18 9.93 1.87
CA SER A 137 -12.46 9.22 2.06
C SER A 137 -12.25 7.71 2.20
N ILE A 138 -11.44 7.12 1.31
CA ILE A 138 -11.07 5.70 1.40
C ILE A 138 -10.29 5.41 2.69
N LEU A 139 -9.40 6.32 3.11
CA LEU A 139 -8.70 6.20 4.39
C LEU A 139 -9.68 6.22 5.58
N ILE A 140 -10.63 7.16 5.62
CA ILE A 140 -11.65 7.22 6.69
C ILE A 140 -12.46 5.93 6.73
N ILE A 141 -12.93 5.43 5.60
CA ILE A 141 -13.68 4.16 5.52
C ILE A 141 -12.82 3.01 6.08
N THR A 142 -11.54 2.95 5.69
CA THR A 142 -10.61 1.92 6.18
C THR A 142 -10.39 2.01 7.69
N LEU A 143 -10.23 3.22 8.24
CA LEU A 143 -10.06 3.45 9.68
C LEU A 143 -11.33 3.12 10.47
N LEU A 144 -12.52 3.42 9.92
CA LEU A 144 -13.79 3.02 10.52
C LEU A 144 -13.94 1.50 10.54
N LEU A 145 -13.62 0.81 9.44
CA LEU A 145 -13.59 -0.66 9.39
C LEU A 145 -12.58 -1.25 10.39
N SER A 146 -11.41 -0.63 10.54
CA SER A 146 -10.39 -1.04 11.51
C SER A 146 -10.86 -0.90 12.97
N SER A 147 -11.85 -0.06 13.25
CA SER A 147 -12.40 0.11 14.60
C SER A 147 -13.20 -1.10 15.06
N PHE A 148 -13.59 -1.99 14.14
CA PHE A 148 -14.22 -3.29 14.43
C PHE A 148 -13.21 -4.44 14.53
N ASP A 149 -11.91 -4.14 14.56
CA ASP A 149 -10.86 -5.14 14.66
C ASP A 149 -10.95 -5.93 15.97
N LYS A 150 -11.23 -7.23 15.85
CA LYS A 150 -11.28 -8.18 16.97
C LYS A 150 -9.95 -8.87 17.22
N PHE A 151 -9.01 -8.79 16.29
CA PHE A 151 -7.76 -9.54 16.29
C PHE A 151 -6.56 -8.73 16.75
N SER A 152 -6.76 -7.47 17.18
CA SER A 152 -5.70 -6.57 17.62
C SER A 152 -4.62 -6.32 16.56
N ILE A 153 -4.96 -6.49 15.28
CA ILE A 153 -4.11 -6.20 14.12
C ILE A 153 -3.68 -4.73 14.16
N VAL A 154 -4.61 -3.82 14.48
CA VAL A 154 -4.35 -2.36 14.49
C VAL A 154 -3.22 -1.98 15.47
N GLN A 155 -3.11 -2.70 16.60
CA GLN A 155 -2.08 -2.42 17.62
C GLN A 155 -0.66 -2.64 17.09
N ASN A 156 -0.48 -3.61 16.18
CA ASN A 156 0.81 -3.91 15.55
C ASN A 156 0.97 -3.11 14.25
N PHE A 157 -0.13 -2.94 13.51
CA PHE A 157 -0.13 -2.33 12.20
C PHE A 157 0.44 -0.92 12.22
N TYR A 158 0.08 -0.06 13.17
CA TYR A 158 0.60 1.31 13.19
C TYR A 158 2.13 1.39 13.29
N LEU A 159 2.75 0.56 14.12
CA LEU A 159 4.21 0.57 14.28
C LEU A 159 4.92 -0.06 13.09
N THR A 160 4.40 -1.19 12.61
CA THR A 160 4.94 -1.86 11.42
C THR A 160 4.75 -1.03 10.15
N PHE A 161 3.64 -0.28 10.03
CA PHE A 161 3.36 0.63 8.92
C PHE A 161 4.41 1.73 8.83
N LEU A 162 4.86 2.30 9.96
CA LEU A 162 5.96 3.28 9.96
C LEU A 162 7.26 2.69 9.40
N ILE A 163 7.54 1.41 9.69
CA ILE A 163 8.71 0.71 9.17
C ILE A 163 8.55 0.43 7.68
N ILE A 164 7.36 -0.03 7.25
CA ILE A 164 7.01 -0.27 5.83
C ILE A 164 7.11 1.03 5.02
N LEU A 165 6.77 2.18 5.62
CA LEU A 165 6.80 3.48 4.97
C LEU A 165 8.19 3.83 4.43
N VAL A 166 9.26 3.40 5.10
CA VAL A 166 10.65 3.73 4.72
C VAL A 166 11.02 3.15 3.34
N PRO A 167 10.98 1.82 3.10
CA PRO A 167 11.20 1.27 1.76
C PRO A 167 10.10 1.70 0.78
N PHE A 168 8.85 1.86 1.24
CA PHE A 168 7.76 2.29 0.37
C PHE A 168 8.00 3.68 -0.21
N ILE A 169 8.38 4.67 0.59
CA ILE A 169 8.70 6.03 0.09
C ILE A 169 9.89 5.99 -0.85
N ALA A 170 10.92 5.19 -0.54
CA ALA A 170 12.09 5.08 -1.41
C ALA A 170 11.72 4.53 -2.79
N ILE A 171 10.96 3.43 -2.83
CA ILE A 171 10.54 2.80 -4.09
C ILE A 171 9.51 3.67 -4.79
N ASN A 172 8.46 4.07 -4.10
CA ASN A 172 7.35 4.82 -4.67
C ASN A 172 7.76 6.22 -5.10
N GLY A 173 8.60 6.92 -4.34
CA GLY A 173 9.11 8.24 -4.73
C GLY A 173 9.85 8.19 -6.07
N ILE A 174 10.68 7.16 -6.27
CA ILE A 174 11.36 6.93 -7.55
C ILE A 174 10.34 6.56 -8.64
N LEU A 175 9.34 5.71 -8.34
CA LEU A 175 8.27 5.34 -9.27
C LEU A 175 7.26 6.47 -9.56
N THR A 176 7.21 7.54 -8.77
CA THR A 176 6.33 8.69 -9.05
C THR A 176 7.12 9.88 -9.63
N GLY A 177 8.37 9.64 -10.06
CA GLY A 177 9.21 10.64 -10.70
C GLY A 177 9.83 11.67 -9.76
N SER A 178 9.65 11.51 -8.44
CA SER A 178 10.37 12.34 -7.48
C SER A 178 11.86 11.98 -7.57
N PHE A 179 12.73 13.00 -7.69
CA PHE A 179 14.19 12.88 -7.74
C PHE A 179 14.84 12.42 -9.07
N ILE A 180 14.09 12.27 -10.17
CA ILE A 180 14.63 11.79 -11.48
C ILE A 180 14.14 12.61 -12.69
N GLU A 181 13.97 13.92 -12.49
CA GLU A 181 13.80 14.88 -13.60
C GLU A 181 15.00 14.86 -14.57
#